data_AF-A0A7K3LI13-F1
#
_entry.id   AF-A0A7K3LI13-F1
#
_cell.length_a   1.000
_cell.length_b   1.000
_cell.length_c   1.000
_cell.angle_alpha   90.00
_cell.angle_beta   90.00
_cell.angle_gamma   90.00
#
_symmetry.space_group_name_H-M   'P 1'
#
loop_
_entity.id
_entity.type
_entity.pdbx_description
1 polymer ?
#
loop_
_entity_poly.entity_id
_entity_poly.type
_entity_poly.pdbx_seq_one_letter_code
_entity_poly.pdbx_strand_id
1 'polypeptide(L)'
;MSSWPAFTLENPLDHLTPELRVLAERHVTGSGETVIGPFAPEGGGLSYIDLAQQRGASYFDIGEAWYSATDTQRLAANQHVLDIAIANHDSITLSVPFNMVRPDSFTAAEIRYLESHGYRQVGESKWILPNGGY
;
A
#
# COMPACT_ATOMS: atom_id res chain seq x y z
N MET A 1 16.29 19.04 -4.25
CA MET A 1 14.91 18.66 -4.61
C MET A 1 14.66 17.30 -3.98
N SER A 2 13.85 17.22 -2.92
CA SER A 2 13.57 15.93 -2.28
C SER A 2 12.78 15.07 -3.28
N SER A 3 13.33 13.93 -3.70
CA SER A 3 12.66 12.97 -4.59
C SER A 3 11.78 12.05 -3.74
N TRP A 4 10.54 12.45 -3.56
CA TRP A 4 9.51 11.62 -2.93
C TRP A 4 9.24 10.41 -3.83
N PRO A 5 8.96 9.21 -3.27
CA PRO A 5 8.46 8.11 -4.09
C PRO A 5 7.15 8.57 -4.77
N ALA A 6 7.08 8.38 -6.08
CA ALA A 6 5.93 8.78 -6.90
C ALA A 6 5.51 7.60 -7.75
N PHE A 7 4.37 7.00 -7.41
CA PHE A 7 3.74 5.91 -8.14
C PHE A 7 3.26 6.42 -9.51
N THR A 8 4.13 6.29 -10.50
CA THR A 8 3.98 6.87 -11.84
C THR A 8 4.39 5.90 -12.95
N LEU A 9 4.67 4.63 -12.59
CA LEU A 9 5.04 3.62 -13.56
C LEU A 9 3.81 3.28 -14.40
N GLU A 10 3.92 3.35 -15.73
CA GLU A 10 2.82 3.01 -16.64
C GLU A 10 2.42 1.54 -16.50
N ASN A 11 3.41 0.65 -16.36
CA ASN A 11 3.21 -0.77 -16.14
C ASN A 11 4.24 -1.28 -15.11
N PRO A 12 3.86 -1.39 -13.82
CA PRO A 12 4.77 -1.87 -12.77
C PRO A 12 5.36 -3.26 -13.07
N LEU A 13 4.63 -4.12 -13.77
CA LEU A 13 5.06 -5.49 -14.06
C LEU A 13 6.32 -5.56 -14.94
N ASP A 14 6.58 -4.54 -15.77
CA ASP A 14 7.78 -4.50 -16.62
C ASP A 14 9.08 -4.35 -15.80
N HIS A 15 8.95 -3.98 -14.52
CA HIS A 15 10.06 -3.80 -13.60
C HIS A 15 10.21 -4.94 -12.57
N LEU A 16 9.33 -5.94 -12.61
CA LEU A 16 9.34 -7.05 -11.65
C LEU A 16 9.86 -8.33 -12.29
N THR A 17 10.75 -9.04 -11.58
CA THR A 17 11.03 -10.43 -11.92
C THR A 17 9.83 -11.31 -11.53
N PRO A 18 9.68 -12.51 -12.11
CA PRO A 18 8.61 -13.43 -11.72
C PRO A 18 8.59 -13.72 -10.21
N GLU A 19 9.76 -13.89 -9.59
CA GLU A 19 9.89 -14.16 -8.16
C GLU A 19 9.46 -12.97 -7.31
N LEU A 20 9.87 -11.75 -7.70
CA LEU A 20 9.50 -10.55 -6.97
C LEU A 20 8.00 -10.26 -7.07
N ARG A 21 7.40 -10.55 -8.23
CA ARG A 21 5.95 -10.49 -8.41
C ARG A 21 5.22 -11.44 -7.46
N VAL A 22 5.65 -12.69 -7.37
CA VAL A 22 5.07 -13.67 -6.44
C VAL A 22 5.17 -13.18 -5.00
N LEU A 23 6.31 -12.61 -4.61
CA LEU A 23 6.48 -12.03 -3.27
C LEU A 23 5.54 -10.84 -3.03
N ALA A 24 5.39 -9.95 -4.01
CA ALA A 24 4.50 -8.79 -3.88
C ALA A 24 3.04 -9.21 -3.68
N GLU A 25 2.58 -10.23 -4.42
CA GLU A 25 1.20 -10.71 -4.38
C GLU A 25 0.90 -11.65 -3.18
N ARG A 26 1.92 -12.15 -2.47
CA ARG A 26 1.78 -13.28 -1.52
C ARG A 26 0.80 -13.05 -0.37
N HIS A 27 0.55 -11.77 -0.04
CA HIS A 27 -0.32 -11.35 1.06
C HIS A 27 -1.60 -10.68 0.59
N VAL A 28 -1.91 -10.74 -0.71
CA VAL A 28 -3.22 -10.34 -1.22
C VAL A 28 -4.22 -11.44 -0.88
N THR A 29 -5.21 -11.13 -0.06
CA THR A 29 -6.15 -12.13 0.48
C THR A 29 -7.51 -12.13 -0.23
N GLY A 30 -7.85 -11.05 -0.94
CA GLY A 30 -9.18 -10.86 -1.53
C GLY A 30 -10.28 -10.58 -0.48
N SER A 31 -9.91 -10.11 0.71
CA SER A 31 -10.84 -9.84 1.81
C SER A 31 -11.73 -8.61 1.61
N GLY A 32 -11.48 -7.77 0.61
CA GLY A 32 -12.11 -6.46 0.44
C GLY A 32 -11.50 -5.36 1.32
N GLU A 33 -10.39 -5.63 2.00
CA GLU A 33 -9.63 -4.66 2.79
C GLU A 33 -8.13 -4.80 2.51
N THR A 34 -7.48 -3.69 2.21
CA THR A 34 -6.01 -3.59 2.16
C THR A 34 -5.54 -2.63 3.25
N VAL A 35 -4.53 -3.04 4.04
CA VAL A 35 -3.92 -2.22 5.08
C VAL A 35 -2.59 -1.66 4.59
N ILE A 36 -2.43 -0.34 4.72
CA ILE A 36 -1.20 0.39 4.47
C ILE A 36 -0.74 1.10 5.76
N GLY A 37 0.50 1.58 5.79
CA GLY A 37 0.99 2.34 6.93
C GLY A 37 2.49 2.23 7.19
N PRO A 38 2.99 2.92 8.23
CA PRO A 38 4.37 2.80 8.63
C PRO A 38 4.67 1.37 9.15
N PHE A 39 5.82 0.83 8.73
CA PHE A 39 6.36 -0.42 9.29
C PHE A 39 6.71 -0.26 10.78
N ALA A 40 7.27 0.89 11.16
CA ALA A 40 7.61 1.23 12.53
C ALA A 40 7.08 2.64 12.86
N PRO A 41 5.88 2.76 13.46
CA PRO A 41 5.29 4.06 13.79
C PRO A 41 6.04 4.76 14.95
N GLU A 42 6.44 6.02 14.75
CA GLU A 42 7.28 6.80 15.69
C GLU A 42 6.62 7.10 17.06
N GLY A 43 5.30 6.92 17.19
CA GLY A 43 4.53 7.14 18.42
C GLY A 43 4.02 5.86 19.10
N GLY A 44 4.45 4.68 18.63
CA GLY A 44 3.85 3.40 18.99
C GLY A 44 2.58 3.09 18.19
N GLY A 45 1.97 1.94 18.44
CA GLY A 45 0.86 1.39 17.66
C GLY A 45 1.26 0.16 16.85
N LEU A 46 0.30 -0.39 16.10
CA LEU A 46 0.55 -1.56 15.26
C LEU A 46 1.24 -1.13 13.96
N SER A 47 2.20 -1.95 13.50
CA SER A 47 2.64 -1.87 12.11
C SER A 47 1.47 -2.20 11.18
N TYR A 48 1.57 -1.79 9.92
CA TYR A 48 0.56 -2.17 8.93
C TYR A 48 0.47 -3.68 8.74
N ILE A 49 1.58 -4.41 8.89
CA ILE A 49 1.61 -5.88 8.85
C ILE A 49 0.82 -6.47 10.01
N ASP A 50 1.08 -6.01 11.24
CA ASP A 50 0.40 -6.56 12.43
C ASP A 50 -1.10 -6.31 12.36
N LEU A 51 -1.52 -5.11 11.94
CA LEU A 51 -2.93 -4.80 11.79
C LEU A 51 -3.59 -5.62 10.67
N ALA A 52 -2.91 -5.78 9.53
CA ALA A 52 -3.42 -6.59 8.43
C ALA A 52 -3.64 -8.04 8.84
N GLN A 53 -2.66 -8.63 9.52
CA GLN A 53 -2.74 -10.00 10.03
C GLN A 53 -3.88 -10.16 11.05
N GLN A 54 -4.06 -9.20 11.96
CA GLN A 54 -5.17 -9.23 12.92
C GLN A 54 -6.55 -9.18 12.23
N ARG A 55 -6.65 -8.52 11.07
CA ARG A 55 -7.91 -8.36 10.33
C ARG A 55 -8.13 -9.39 9.22
N GLY A 56 -7.10 -10.19 8.90
CA GLY A 56 -7.11 -11.01 7.68
C GLY A 56 -7.15 -10.16 6.39
N ALA A 57 -6.67 -8.93 6.46
CA ALA A 57 -6.65 -7.99 5.34
C ALA A 57 -5.42 -8.19 4.45
N SER A 58 -5.50 -7.75 3.20
CA SER A 58 -4.37 -7.68 2.29
C SER A 58 -3.35 -6.64 2.78
N TYR A 59 -2.06 -6.86 2.48
CA TYR A 59 -0.99 -5.89 2.72
C TYR A 59 0.19 -6.15 1.79
N PHE A 60 1.06 -5.17 1.60
CA PHE A 60 2.27 -5.31 0.79
C PHE A 60 3.47 -5.65 1.66
N ASP A 61 4.11 -6.81 1.45
CA ASP A 61 5.38 -7.14 2.10
C ASP A 61 6.17 -8.16 1.24
N ILE A 62 7.36 -7.74 0.78
CA ILE A 62 8.31 -8.58 0.04
C ILE A 62 9.44 -9.14 0.94
N GLY A 63 9.36 -8.91 2.25
CA GLY A 63 10.33 -9.39 3.24
C GLY A 63 11.76 -8.97 2.94
N GLU A 64 12.69 -9.90 3.13
CA GLU A 64 14.14 -9.67 2.90
C GLU A 64 14.49 -9.24 1.47
N ALA A 65 13.64 -9.55 0.48
CA ALA A 65 13.85 -9.09 -0.89
C ALA A 65 13.79 -7.56 -1.00
N TRP A 66 13.20 -6.87 -0.02
CA TRP A 66 13.27 -5.42 0.09
C TRP A 66 14.71 -4.92 0.06
N TYR A 67 15.65 -5.55 0.77
CA TYR A 67 17.02 -5.06 0.90
C TYR A 67 17.85 -5.23 -0.38
N SER A 68 17.51 -6.21 -1.22
CA SER A 68 18.19 -6.47 -2.49
C SER A 68 17.51 -5.81 -3.71
N ALA A 69 16.23 -5.45 -3.58
CA ALA A 69 15.49 -4.76 -4.64
C ALA A 69 16.01 -3.33 -4.88
N THR A 70 16.08 -2.94 -6.15
CA THR A 70 16.29 -1.54 -6.55
C THR A 70 15.11 -0.67 -6.13
N ASP A 71 15.30 0.65 -6.06
CA ASP A 71 14.21 1.57 -5.71
C ASP A 71 13.04 1.49 -6.71
N THR A 72 13.34 1.29 -8.01
CA THR A 72 12.31 1.06 -9.03
C THR A 72 11.56 -0.24 -8.79
N GLN A 73 12.24 -1.32 -8.41
CA GLN A 73 11.59 -2.60 -8.09
C GLN A 73 10.71 -2.51 -6.85
N ARG A 74 11.16 -1.82 -5.79
CA ARG A 74 10.36 -1.59 -4.58
C ARG A 74 9.10 -0.79 -4.90
N LEU A 75 9.26 0.28 -5.69
CA LEU A 75 8.15 1.12 -6.13
C LEU A 75 7.18 0.33 -7.00
N ALA A 76 7.67 -0.45 -7.96
CA ALA A 76 6.86 -1.29 -8.84
C ALA A 76 6.09 -2.38 -8.08
N ALA A 77 6.75 -3.05 -7.14
CA ALA A 77 6.12 -4.11 -6.35
C ALA A 77 4.99 -3.55 -5.49
N ASN A 78 5.20 -2.39 -4.89
CA ASN A 78 4.19 -1.70 -4.11
C ASN A 78 3.04 -1.17 -4.99
N GLN A 79 3.35 -0.47 -6.09
CA GLN A 79 2.34 0.03 -7.03
C GLN A 79 1.44 -1.10 -7.53
N HIS A 80 2.03 -2.24 -7.88
CA HIS A 80 1.29 -3.42 -8.35
C HIS A 80 0.28 -3.93 -7.32
N VAL A 81 0.62 -3.95 -6.03
CA VAL A 81 -0.34 -4.34 -4.98
C VAL A 81 -1.45 -3.31 -4.81
N LEU A 82 -1.13 -2.01 -4.92
CA LEU A 82 -2.16 -0.96 -4.92
C LEU A 82 -3.09 -1.10 -6.13
N ASP A 83 -2.55 -1.43 -7.31
CA ASP A 83 -3.34 -1.65 -8.53
C ASP A 83 -4.29 -2.84 -8.35
N ILE A 84 -3.84 -3.91 -7.70
CA ILE A 84 -4.71 -5.04 -7.33
C ILE A 84 -5.79 -4.61 -6.33
N ALA A 85 -5.45 -3.84 -5.30
CA ALA A 85 -6.42 -3.34 -4.33
C ALA A 85 -7.49 -2.45 -4.99
N ILE A 86 -7.08 -1.57 -5.90
CA ILE A 86 -7.97 -0.73 -6.71
C ILE A 86 -8.88 -1.61 -7.58
N ALA A 87 -8.32 -2.60 -8.29
CA ALA A 87 -9.07 -3.50 -9.15
C ALA A 87 -10.08 -4.37 -8.37
N ASN A 88 -9.75 -4.75 -7.14
CA ASN A 88 -10.62 -5.50 -6.24
C ASN A 88 -11.66 -4.62 -5.53
N HIS A 89 -11.61 -3.29 -5.72
CA HIS A 89 -12.41 -2.33 -4.96
C HIS A 89 -12.22 -2.44 -3.44
N ASP A 90 -11.01 -2.81 -3.00
CA ASP A 90 -10.69 -2.94 -1.58
C ASP A 90 -10.91 -1.61 -0.87
N SER A 91 -11.46 -1.67 0.34
CA SER A 91 -11.39 -0.55 1.26
C SER A 91 -9.96 -0.43 1.82
N ILE A 92 -9.43 0.79 1.93
CA ILE A 92 -8.06 0.99 2.42
C ILE A 92 -8.11 1.42 3.87
N THR A 93 -7.35 0.73 4.72
CA THR A 93 -7.16 1.06 6.13
C THR A 93 -5.71 1.44 6.40
N LEU A 94 -5.53 2.52 7.14
CA LEU A 94 -4.23 2.95 7.63
C LEU A 94 -3.98 2.38 9.03
N SER A 95 -2.77 1.88 9.29
CA SER A 95 -2.42 1.30 10.59
C SER A 95 -2.29 2.30 11.74
N VAL A 96 -2.17 3.57 11.39
CA VAL A 96 -2.16 4.72 12.30
C VAL A 96 -3.16 5.77 11.80
N PRO A 97 -3.56 6.76 12.61
CA PRO A 97 -4.29 7.93 12.12
C PRO A 97 -3.50 8.70 11.05
N PHE A 98 -4.19 9.31 10.08
CA PHE A 98 -3.58 10.01 8.94
C PHE A 98 -2.59 11.11 9.35
N ASN A 99 -2.89 11.84 10.43
CA ASN A 99 -2.04 12.91 10.94
C ASN A 99 -0.68 12.41 11.47
N MET A 100 -0.51 11.10 11.66
CA MET A 100 0.76 10.47 12.05
C MET A 100 1.58 10.01 10.84
N VAL A 101 1.03 10.08 9.63
CA VAL A 101 1.76 9.74 8.40
C VAL A 101 2.71 10.86 8.06
N ARG A 102 4.01 10.55 8.01
CA ARG A 102 4.99 11.52 7.53
C ARG A 102 4.75 11.81 6.05
N PRO A 103 4.70 13.09 5.63
CA PRO A 103 4.50 13.44 4.23
C PRO A 103 5.55 12.83 3.28
N ASP A 104 6.74 12.47 3.81
CA ASP A 104 7.92 11.98 3.07
C ASP A 104 8.07 10.46 3.08
N SER A 105 6.99 9.76 3.40
CA SER A 105 6.96 8.30 3.46
C SER A 105 6.37 7.67 2.19
N PHE A 106 6.65 6.38 2.00
CA PHE A 106 5.91 5.55 1.04
C PHE A 106 4.40 5.60 1.32
N THR A 107 3.99 5.57 2.59
CA THR A 107 2.58 5.68 2.98
C THR A 107 1.90 6.96 2.48
N ALA A 108 2.57 8.10 2.55
CA ALA A 108 2.02 9.34 1.99
C ALA A 108 1.90 9.27 0.46
N ALA A 109 2.85 8.62 -0.22
CA ALA A 109 2.77 8.41 -1.66
C ALA A 109 1.65 7.43 -2.05
N GLU A 110 1.45 6.36 -1.27
CA GLU A 110 0.40 5.35 -1.46
C GLU A 110 -0.98 6.04 -1.38
N ILE A 111 -1.18 6.88 -0.36
CA ILE A 111 -2.42 7.64 -0.20
C ILE A 111 -2.67 8.57 -1.39
N ARG A 112 -1.66 9.33 -1.84
CA ARG A 112 -1.80 10.20 -3.02
C ARG A 112 -2.15 9.42 -4.27
N TYR A 113 -1.56 8.23 -4.44
CA TYR A 113 -1.85 7.34 -5.55
C TYR A 113 -3.29 6.83 -5.50
N LEU A 114 -3.75 6.36 -4.34
CA LEU A 114 -5.13 5.92 -4.15
C LEU A 114 -6.13 7.05 -4.43
N GLU A 115 -5.84 8.25 -3.92
CA GLU A 115 -6.68 9.44 -4.14
C GLU A 115 -6.74 9.84 -5.62
N SER A 116 -5.63 9.73 -6.37
CA SER A 116 -5.66 9.97 -7.82
C SER A 116 -6.48 8.92 -8.58
N HIS A 117 -6.71 7.74 -7.99
CA HIS A 117 -7.59 6.69 -8.51
C HIS A 117 -9.02 6.79 -7.97
N GLY A 118 -9.36 7.88 -7.28
CA GLY A 118 -10.71 8.20 -6.86
C GLY A 118 -11.08 7.74 -5.46
N TYR A 119 -10.14 7.16 -4.70
CA TYR A 119 -10.37 6.90 -3.28
C TYR A 119 -10.58 8.20 -2.52
N ARG A 120 -11.46 8.16 -1.52
CA ARG A 120 -11.74 9.30 -0.65
C ARG A 120 -11.62 8.89 0.80
N GLN A 121 -10.99 9.76 1.58
CA GLN A 121 -10.95 9.61 3.03
C GLN A 121 -12.36 9.75 3.61
N VAL A 122 -12.77 8.78 4.44
CA VAL A 122 -14.07 8.77 5.14
C VAL A 122 -13.94 8.67 6.66
N GLY A 123 -12.71 8.59 7.16
CA GLY A 123 -12.38 8.62 8.58
C GLY A 123 -10.89 8.87 8.79
N GLU A 124 -10.45 8.88 10.06
CA GLU A 124 -9.04 9.18 10.40
C GLU A 124 -8.04 8.19 9.80
N SER A 125 -8.47 6.97 9.49
CA SER A 125 -7.63 5.90 8.98
C SER A 125 -8.28 5.10 7.85
N LYS A 126 -9.31 5.63 7.17
CA LYS A 126 -10.07 4.86 6.18
C LYS A 126 -10.29 5.64 4.88
N TRP A 127 -10.00 4.98 3.76
CA TRP A 127 -10.32 5.44 2.42
C TRP A 127 -11.19 4.39 1.71
N ILE A 128 -12.13 4.87 0.90
CA ILE A 128 -13.01 4.02 0.07
C ILE A 128 -13.12 4.57 -1.34
N LEU A 129 -13.39 3.69 -2.31
CA LEU A 129 -13.88 4.10 -3.62
C LEU A 129 -15.37 4.46 -3.51
N PRO A 130 -15.82 5.65 -3.94
CA PRO A 130 -17.20 6.13 -3.80
C PRO A 130 -18.30 5.27 -4.46
N ASN A 131 -17.96 4.16 -5.14
CA ASN A 131 -18.89 3.30 -5.88
C ASN A 131 -18.78 1.81 -5.50
N GLY A 132 -18.42 1.49 -4.25
CA GLY A 132 -18.65 0.15 -3.69
C GLY A 132 -20.14 0.00 -3.36
N GLY A 133 -20.91 -0.56 -4.31
CA GLY A 133 -22.37 -0.63 -4.26
C GLY A 133 -22.93 -1.23 -2.96
N TYR A 134 -24.01 -0.61 -2.49
CA TYR A 134 -24.91 -1.05 -1.43
C TYR A 134 -25.61 -2.37 -1.76
#